data_AF-A0A521Q0H6-F1
#
_entry.id   AF-A0A521Q0H6-F1
#
_cell.length_a   1.000
_cell.length_b   1.000
_cell.length_c   1.000
_cell.angle_alpha   90.00
_cell.angle_beta   90.00
_cell.angle_gamma   90.00
#
_symmetry.space_group_name_H-M   'P 1'
#
loop_
_entity.id
_entity.type
_entity.pdbx_description
1 polymer ?
#
loop_
_entity_poly.entity_id
_entity_poly.type
_entity_poly.pdbx_seq_one_letter_code
_entity_poly.pdbx_strand_id
1 'polypeptide(L)'
;MLGNASTKPPAHSTWLIISVTTFMVVTGMVMIGRYFERKLAIEANLRVQKIDVYDDFLKELAQLFHREHNNDDLIDFITLWQGKLILWSESETLLALFHWHESLMTTEERDHSLLMLDDFIRAMREEIGHSSTAIERGAFSHLMINHGGFSKSMLAPCKPATIVIDTKISRYFTTHPA
;
A
#
# COMPACT_ATOMS: atom_id res chain seq x y z
N MET A 1 65.84 23.20 15.35
CA MET A 1 65.76 22.30 14.19
C MET A 1 65.61 20.87 14.70
N LEU A 2 64.39 20.35 14.74
CA LEU A 2 64.13 18.94 15.06
C LEU A 2 63.58 18.32 13.78
N GLY A 3 64.41 17.51 13.14
CA GLY A 3 64.05 16.78 11.93
C GLY A 3 63.13 15.62 12.30
N ASN A 4 61.90 15.65 11.79
CA ASN A 4 60.95 14.56 11.94
C ASN A 4 61.44 13.39 11.10
N ALA A 5 61.89 12.32 11.75
CA ALA A 5 62.26 11.07 11.08
C ALA A 5 61.01 10.47 10.40
N SER A 6 60.97 10.55 9.07
CA SER A 6 59.97 9.85 8.28
C SER A 6 60.32 8.36 8.26
N THR A 7 59.75 7.59 9.20
CA THR A 7 59.87 6.14 9.24
C THR A 7 58.93 5.53 8.21
N LYS A 8 59.39 5.38 6.97
CA LYS A 8 58.64 4.69 5.91
C LYS A 8 58.54 3.20 6.29
N PRO A 9 57.33 2.61 6.38
CA PRO A 9 57.18 1.19 6.73
C PRO A 9 57.84 0.30 5.66
N PRO A 10 58.36 -0.88 6.04
CA PRO A 10 59.06 -1.76 5.11
C PRO A 10 58.10 -2.29 4.04
N ALA A 11 58.53 -2.29 2.77
CA ALA A 11 57.68 -2.54 1.61
C ALA A 11 56.84 -3.84 1.70
N HIS A 12 57.40 -4.91 2.26
CA HIS A 12 56.71 -6.19 2.44
C HIS A 12 55.57 -6.13 3.48
N SER A 13 55.70 -5.29 4.51
CA SER A 13 54.65 -5.09 5.53
C SER A 13 53.46 -4.32 4.95
N THR A 14 53.72 -3.37 4.05
CA THR A 14 52.67 -2.60 3.38
C THR A 14 51.77 -3.48 2.50
N TRP A 15 52.33 -4.44 1.76
CA TRP A 15 51.54 -5.38 0.94
C TRP A 15 50.61 -6.26 1.75
N LEU A 16 51.06 -6.73 2.93
CA LEU A 16 50.23 -7.54 3.83
C LEU A 16 49.03 -6.74 4.37
N ILE A 17 49.26 -5.50 4.80
CA ILE A 17 48.21 -4.63 5.32
C ILE A 17 47.18 -4.34 4.21
N ILE A 18 47.63 -3.96 3.02
CA ILE A 18 46.75 -3.70 1.87
C ILE A 18 45.90 -4.93 1.55
N SER A 19 46.52 -6.10 1.50
CA SER A 19 45.84 -7.35 1.11
C SER A 19 44.73 -7.71 2.10
N VAL A 20 44.99 -7.60 3.40
CA VAL A 20 44.01 -7.88 4.46
C VAL A 20 42.87 -6.85 4.43
N THR A 21 43.19 -5.57 4.25
CA THR A 21 42.17 -4.52 4.14
C THR A 21 41.28 -4.72 2.91
N THR A 22 41.86 -4.99 1.74
CA THR A 22 41.08 -5.26 0.52
C THR A 22 40.20 -6.48 0.69
N PHE A 23 40.71 -7.56 1.26
CA PHE A 23 39.91 -8.76 1.52
C PHE A 23 38.71 -8.46 2.43
N MET A 24 38.92 -7.70 3.51
CA MET A 24 37.87 -7.33 4.45
C MET A 24 36.82 -6.41 3.79
N VAL A 25 37.26 -5.42 3.01
CA VAL A 25 36.37 -4.49 2.29
C VAL A 25 35.55 -5.22 1.22
N VAL A 26 36.18 -6.07 0.41
CA VAL A 26 35.49 -6.85 -0.62
C VAL A 26 34.46 -7.78 0.01
N THR A 27 34.84 -8.49 1.08
CA THR A 27 33.92 -9.38 1.79
C THR A 27 32.75 -8.63 2.40
N GLY A 28 33.01 -7.47 3.03
CA GLY A 28 31.96 -6.61 3.58
C GLY A 28 31.00 -6.07 2.51
N MET A 29 31.55 -5.58 1.39
CA MET A 29 30.75 -5.06 0.29
C MET A 29 29.85 -6.13 -0.33
N VAL A 30 30.37 -7.35 -0.52
CA VAL A 30 29.57 -8.48 -1.03
C VAL A 30 28.44 -8.84 -0.05
N MET A 31 28.71 -8.89 1.26
CA MET A 31 27.66 -9.19 2.25
C MET A 31 26.55 -8.13 2.26
N ILE A 32 26.92 -6.85 2.18
CA ILE A 32 25.96 -5.74 2.08
C ILE A 32 25.15 -5.84 0.79
N GLY A 33 25.81 -6.09 -0.35
CA GLY A 33 25.14 -6.30 -1.63
C GLY A 33 24.12 -7.43 -1.59
N ARG A 34 24.51 -8.62 -1.07
CA ARG A 34 23.59 -9.76 -0.94
C ARG A 34 22.45 -9.52 0.04
N TYR A 35 22.68 -8.70 1.07
CA TYR A 35 21.62 -8.32 2.00
C TYR A 35 20.56 -7.44 1.32
N PHE A 36 20.99 -6.44 0.54
CA PHE A 36 20.07 -5.62 -0.25
C PHE A 36 19.36 -6.42 -1.33
N GLU A 37 20.05 -7.32 -2.04
CA GLU A 37 19.43 -8.24 -3.00
C GLU A 37 18.32 -9.08 -2.37
N ARG A 38 18.56 -9.62 -1.16
CA ARG A 38 17.55 -10.41 -0.43
C ARG A 38 16.37 -9.55 -0.02
N LYS A 39 16.60 -8.33 0.47
CA LYS A 39 15.51 -7.40 0.81
C LYS A 39 14.69 -7.03 -0.40
N LEU A 40 15.35 -6.64 -1.50
CA LEU A 40 14.69 -6.31 -2.76
C LEU A 40 13.90 -7.48 -3.32
N ALA A 41 14.41 -8.71 -3.23
CA ALA A 41 13.68 -9.89 -3.66
C ALA A 41 12.42 -10.16 -2.82
N ILE A 42 12.49 -9.94 -1.50
CA ILE A 42 11.32 -10.05 -0.61
C ILE A 42 10.31 -8.95 -0.93
N GLU A 43 10.74 -7.70 -1.05
CA GLU A 43 9.89 -6.57 -1.40
C GLU A 43 9.23 -6.75 -2.78
N ALA A 44 9.96 -7.29 -3.76
CA ALA A 44 9.41 -7.60 -5.07
C ALA A 44 8.33 -8.70 -5.00
N ASN A 45 8.58 -9.78 -4.25
CA ASN A 45 7.59 -10.85 -4.06
C ASN A 45 6.34 -10.37 -3.30
N LEU A 46 6.52 -9.46 -2.33
CA LEU A 46 5.40 -8.83 -1.64
C LEU A 46 4.62 -7.92 -2.60
N ARG A 47 5.31 -7.13 -3.43
CA ARG A 47 4.66 -6.26 -4.41
C ARG A 47 3.83 -7.04 -5.42
N VAL A 48 4.32 -8.19 -5.91
CA VAL A 48 3.56 -9.06 -6.82
C VAL A 48 2.27 -9.54 -6.16
N GLN A 49 2.33 -9.99 -4.90
CA GLN A 49 1.14 -10.43 -4.17
C GLN A 49 0.15 -9.28 -3.94
N LYS A 50 0.65 -8.08 -3.61
CA LYS A 50 -0.20 -6.89 -3.46
C LYS A 50 -0.91 -6.52 -4.76
N ILE A 51 -0.20 -6.57 -5.90
CA ILE A 51 -0.78 -6.31 -7.22
C ILE A 51 -1.94 -7.27 -7.48
N ASP A 52 -1.79 -8.57 -7.22
CA ASP A 52 -2.86 -9.55 -7.44
C ASP A 52 -4.10 -9.23 -6.57
N VAL A 53 -3.90 -8.86 -5.30
CA VAL A 53 -5.00 -8.49 -4.39
C VAL A 53 -5.75 -7.23 -4.86
N TYR A 54 -5.04 -6.24 -5.40
CA TYR A 54 -5.65 -5.01 -5.90
C TYR A 54 -6.30 -5.20 -7.27
N ASP A 55 -5.73 -6.05 -8.13
CA ASP A 55 -6.30 -6.39 -9.43
C ASP A 55 -7.65 -7.13 -9.26
N ASP A 56 -7.73 -8.07 -8.32
CA ASP A 56 -8.98 -8.74 -7.93
C ASP A 56 -10.06 -7.70 -7.55
N PHE A 57 -9.70 -6.70 -6.72
CA PHE A 57 -10.63 -5.63 -6.32
C PHE A 57 -11.07 -4.76 -7.50
N LEU A 58 -10.14 -4.27 -8.32
CA LEU A 58 -10.47 -3.40 -9.44
C LEU A 58 -11.35 -4.10 -10.47
N LYS A 59 -11.14 -5.40 -10.68
CA LYS A 59 -12.01 -6.23 -11.54
C LYS A 59 -13.42 -6.34 -10.98
N GLU A 60 -13.58 -6.66 -9.71
CA GLU A 60 -14.91 -6.76 -9.09
C GLU A 60 -15.60 -5.40 -8.99
N LEU A 61 -14.85 -4.34 -8.67
CA LEU A 61 -15.36 -2.97 -8.68
C LEU A 61 -15.86 -2.59 -10.08
N ALA A 62 -15.12 -2.93 -11.14
CA ALA A 62 -15.56 -2.68 -12.51
C ALA A 62 -16.77 -3.54 -12.90
N GLN A 63 -16.84 -4.80 -12.46
CA GLN A 63 -17.98 -5.69 -12.71
C GLN A 63 -19.25 -5.18 -12.03
N LEU A 64 -19.15 -4.70 -10.78
CA LEU A 64 -20.24 -4.08 -10.04
C LEU A 64 -20.86 -2.91 -10.80
N PHE A 65 -20.08 -2.22 -11.64
CA PHE A 65 -20.57 -1.12 -12.45
C PHE A 65 -21.26 -1.54 -13.76
N HIS A 66 -20.94 -2.72 -14.30
CA HIS A 66 -21.41 -3.15 -15.62
C HIS A 66 -22.44 -4.28 -15.58
N ARG A 67 -22.54 -5.02 -14.49
CA ARG A 67 -23.41 -6.20 -14.36
C ARG A 67 -24.20 -6.17 -13.05
N GLU A 68 -25.39 -6.74 -13.11
CA GLU A 68 -26.18 -7.04 -11.91
C GLU A 68 -25.56 -8.25 -11.22
N HIS A 69 -25.08 -8.05 -9.99
CA HIS A 69 -24.39 -9.07 -9.23
C HIS A 69 -25.37 -9.81 -8.32
N ASN A 70 -25.13 -11.11 -8.11
CA ASN A 70 -25.77 -11.81 -7.00
C ASN A 70 -25.16 -11.26 -5.69
N ASN A 71 -26.03 -10.84 -4.76
CA ASN A 71 -25.60 -10.20 -3.52
C ASN A 71 -24.75 -11.12 -2.64
N ASP A 72 -25.07 -12.42 -2.61
CA ASP A 72 -24.35 -13.39 -1.78
C ASP A 72 -22.89 -13.56 -2.26
N ASP A 73 -22.69 -13.69 -3.57
CA ASP A 73 -21.37 -13.83 -4.19
C ASP A 73 -20.50 -12.57 -3.96
N LEU A 74 -21.11 -11.38 -3.96
CA LEU A 74 -20.41 -10.12 -3.71
C LEU A 74 -19.98 -9.98 -2.25
N ILE A 75 -20.84 -10.36 -1.31
CA ILE A 75 -20.53 -10.31 0.13
C ILE A 75 -19.39 -11.28 0.47
N ASP A 76 -19.42 -12.49 -0.10
CA ASP A 76 -18.37 -13.48 0.07
C ASP A 76 -17.04 -12.98 -0.50
N PHE A 77 -17.06 -12.38 -1.70
CA PHE A 77 -15.88 -11.76 -2.30
C PHE A 77 -15.31 -10.66 -1.40
N ILE A 78 -16.13 -9.69 -0.98
CA ILE A 78 -15.67 -8.54 -0.17
C ILE A 78 -15.06 -9.03 1.14
N THR A 79 -15.67 -10.03 1.78
CA THR A 79 -15.17 -10.60 3.05
C THR A 79 -13.80 -11.25 2.87
N LEU A 80 -13.64 -12.07 1.83
CA LEU A 80 -12.37 -12.73 1.52
C LEU A 80 -11.29 -11.72 1.10
N TRP A 81 -11.66 -10.74 0.29
CA TRP A 81 -10.77 -9.69 -0.17
C TRP A 81 -10.29 -8.80 0.99
N GLN A 82 -11.18 -8.39 1.89
CA GLN A 82 -10.80 -7.62 3.09
C GLN A 82 -9.81 -8.40 3.97
N GLY A 83 -10.00 -9.71 4.13
CA GLY A 83 -9.05 -10.56 4.84
C GLY A 83 -7.66 -10.58 4.21
N LYS A 84 -7.58 -10.66 2.87
CA LYS A 84 -6.32 -10.52 2.14
C LYS A 84 -5.73 -9.13 2.31
N LEU A 85 -6.56 -8.09 2.24
CA LEU A 85 -6.11 -6.70 2.36
C LEU A 85 -5.52 -6.42 3.74
N ILE A 86 -6.16 -6.86 4.83
CA ILE A 86 -5.65 -6.69 6.20
C ILE A 86 -4.26 -7.34 6.38
N LEU A 87 -4.02 -8.47 5.71
CA LEU A 87 -2.74 -9.18 5.81
C LEU A 87 -1.61 -8.49 5.03
N TRP A 88 -1.91 -7.95 3.86
CA TRP A 88 -0.90 -7.49 2.90
C TRP A 88 -0.75 -5.98 2.79
N SER A 89 -1.73 -5.21 3.25
CA SER A 89 -1.80 -3.76 3.08
C SER A 89 -1.01 -2.99 4.12
N GLU A 90 -0.48 -1.83 3.72
CA GLU A 90 0.14 -0.86 4.63
C GLU A 90 -0.91 -0.08 5.43
N SER A 91 -0.50 0.47 6.56
CA SER A 91 -1.38 1.19 7.49
C SER A 91 -2.11 2.37 6.84
N GLU A 92 -1.47 3.09 5.92
CA GLU A 92 -2.07 4.24 5.23
C GLU A 92 -3.22 3.82 4.31
N THR A 93 -3.03 2.74 3.54
CA THR A 93 -4.06 2.16 2.67
C THR A 93 -5.24 1.60 3.49
N LEU A 94 -4.97 0.98 4.64
CA LEU A 94 -6.03 0.52 5.54
C LEU A 94 -6.83 1.67 6.16
N LEU A 95 -6.18 2.76 6.54
CA LEU A 95 -6.87 3.97 7.03
C LEU A 95 -7.76 4.57 5.93
N ALA A 96 -7.27 4.66 4.70
CA ALA A 96 -8.06 5.13 3.56
C ALA A 96 -9.28 4.24 3.29
N LEU A 97 -9.14 2.91 3.42
CA LEU A 97 -10.27 1.99 3.35
C LEU A 97 -11.31 2.25 4.45
N PHE A 98 -10.88 2.40 5.70
CA PHE A 98 -11.81 2.63 6.82
C PHE A 98 -12.58 3.94 6.66
N HIS A 99 -11.90 5.01 6.25
CA HIS A 99 -12.55 6.31 5.99
C HIS A 99 -13.57 6.18 4.87
N TRP A 100 -13.21 5.51 3.76
CA TRP A 100 -14.15 5.28 2.67
C TRP A 100 -15.35 4.43 3.12
N HIS A 101 -15.12 3.34 3.83
CA HIS A 101 -16.19 2.47 4.34
C HIS A 101 -17.13 3.20 5.30
N GLU A 102 -16.61 4.01 6.21
CA GLU A 102 -17.42 4.86 7.10
C GLU A 102 -18.28 5.84 6.29
N SER A 103 -17.73 6.45 5.24
CA SER A 103 -18.49 7.36 4.38
C SER A 103 -19.67 6.69 3.68
N LEU A 104 -19.55 5.40 3.33
CA LEU A 104 -20.64 4.64 2.71
C LEU A 104 -21.81 4.41 3.68
N MET A 105 -21.53 4.33 4.98
CA MET A 105 -22.57 4.14 6.00
C MET A 105 -23.31 5.43 6.33
N THR A 106 -22.62 6.57 6.28
CA THR A 106 -23.14 7.86 6.74
C THR A 106 -24.15 8.49 5.77
N THR A 107 -24.26 8.02 4.52
CA THR A 107 -25.29 8.34 3.50
C THR A 107 -25.49 9.84 3.11
N GLU A 108 -25.06 10.81 3.92
CA GLU A 108 -25.38 12.23 3.73
C GLU A 108 -24.63 12.89 2.56
N GLU A 109 -23.45 12.40 2.16
CA GLU A 109 -22.65 13.03 1.10
C GLU A 109 -22.02 12.01 0.12
N ARG A 110 -22.78 11.63 -0.91
CA ARG A 110 -22.34 10.65 -1.95
C ARG A 110 -21.10 11.09 -2.73
N ASP A 111 -20.97 12.39 -3.00
CA ASP A 111 -19.80 12.95 -3.67
C ASP A 111 -18.54 12.82 -2.80
N HIS A 112 -18.71 12.87 -1.48
CA HIS A 112 -17.62 12.70 -0.52
C HIS A 112 -17.11 11.25 -0.52
N SER A 113 -18.01 10.26 -0.56
CA SER A 113 -17.63 8.84 -0.66
C SER A 113 -16.85 8.52 -1.92
N LEU A 114 -17.20 9.17 -3.04
CA LEU A 114 -16.48 9.03 -4.31
C LEU A 114 -15.07 9.60 -4.28
N LEU A 115 -14.87 10.72 -3.58
CA LEU A 115 -13.56 11.31 -3.36
C LEU A 115 -12.72 10.45 -2.39
N MET A 116 -13.33 9.85 -1.38
CA MET A 116 -12.63 8.92 -0.49
C MET A 116 -12.22 7.62 -1.19
N LEU A 117 -13.01 7.16 -2.17
CA LEU A 117 -12.61 6.05 -3.04
C LEU A 117 -11.39 6.44 -3.91
N ASP A 118 -11.30 7.68 -4.39
CA ASP A 118 -10.12 8.19 -5.11
C ASP A 118 -8.87 8.19 -4.22
N ASP A 119 -9.00 8.64 -2.98
CA ASP A 119 -7.93 8.60 -1.99
C ASP A 119 -7.50 7.15 -1.67
N PHE A 120 -8.44 6.21 -1.59
CA PHE A 120 -8.15 4.79 -1.39
C PHE A 120 -7.39 4.18 -2.59
N ILE A 121 -7.84 4.44 -3.81
CA ILE A 121 -7.14 3.99 -5.04
C ILE A 121 -5.74 4.58 -5.13
N ARG A 122 -5.57 5.82 -4.67
CA ARG A 122 -4.28 6.50 -4.61
C ARG A 122 -3.33 5.82 -3.62
N ALA A 123 -3.80 5.54 -2.40
CA ALA A 123 -3.01 4.85 -1.39
C ALA A 123 -2.56 3.47 -1.87
N MET A 124 -3.45 2.67 -2.48
CA MET A 124 -3.09 1.39 -3.09
C MET A 124 -2.00 1.56 -4.15
N ARG A 125 -2.09 2.59 -5.00
CA ARG A 125 -1.13 2.83 -6.07
C ARG A 125 0.26 3.21 -5.53
N GLU A 126 0.32 4.04 -4.50
CA GLU A 126 1.55 4.41 -3.81
C GLU A 126 2.21 3.20 -3.15
N GLU A 127 1.43 2.32 -2.55
CA GLU A 127 1.90 1.10 -1.89
C GLU A 127 2.57 0.10 -2.87
N ILE A 128 2.15 0.07 -4.14
CA ILE A 128 2.78 -0.74 -5.20
C ILE A 128 4.06 -0.05 -5.74
N GLY A 129 4.33 1.20 -5.33
CA GLY A 129 5.47 1.99 -5.77
C GLY A 129 5.19 2.84 -7.02
N HIS A 130 3.93 3.07 -7.37
CA HIS A 130 3.56 3.99 -8.44
C HIS A 130 3.29 5.40 -7.87
N SER A 131 3.94 6.40 -8.46
CA SER A 131 3.71 7.79 -8.05
C SER A 131 2.33 8.29 -8.50
N SER A 132 1.62 8.91 -7.56
CA SER A 132 0.32 9.56 -7.74
C SER A 132 0.40 11.08 -7.95
N THR A 133 1.59 11.68 -7.84
CA THR A 133 1.78 13.15 -7.77
C THR A 133 1.34 13.90 -9.04
N ALA A 134 1.40 13.23 -10.19
CA ALA A 134 0.93 13.79 -11.46
C ALA A 134 -0.58 13.72 -11.67
N ILE A 135 -1.30 12.99 -10.80
CA ILE A 135 -2.75 12.78 -10.90
C ILE A 135 -3.46 13.66 -9.88
N GLU A 136 -4.27 14.60 -10.37
CA GLU A 136 -5.08 15.46 -9.51
C GLU A 136 -6.08 14.64 -8.68
N ARG A 137 -6.41 15.12 -7.48
CA ARG A 137 -7.40 14.49 -6.61
C ARG A 137 -8.78 14.54 -7.25
N GLY A 138 -9.49 13.41 -7.24
CA GLY A 138 -10.78 13.24 -7.90
C GLY A 138 -10.70 12.88 -9.39
N ALA A 139 -9.50 12.71 -9.96
CA ALA A 139 -9.35 12.25 -11.34
C ALA A 139 -9.91 10.84 -11.56
N PHE A 140 -9.74 9.92 -10.61
CA PHE A 140 -10.33 8.59 -10.68
C PHE A 140 -11.83 8.63 -10.44
N SER A 141 -12.31 9.47 -9.51
CA SER A 141 -13.75 9.71 -9.33
C SER A 141 -14.37 10.22 -10.63
N HIS A 142 -13.75 11.19 -11.29
CA HIS A 142 -14.20 11.76 -12.56
C HIS A 142 -14.23 10.69 -13.66
N LEU A 143 -13.21 9.84 -13.75
CA LEU A 143 -13.17 8.72 -14.68
C LEU A 143 -14.34 7.73 -14.44
N MET A 144 -14.58 7.37 -13.17
CA MET A 144 -15.65 6.44 -12.79
C MET A 144 -17.05 7.02 -13.04
N ILE A 145 -17.26 8.31 -12.83
CA ILE A 145 -18.54 8.97 -13.12
C ILE A 145 -18.76 9.08 -14.63
N ASN A 146 -17.76 9.52 -15.38
CA ASN A 146 -17.91 9.86 -16.80
C ASN A 146 -17.97 8.62 -17.71
N HIS A 147 -17.23 7.55 -17.37
CA HIS A 147 -17.13 6.35 -18.19
C HIS A 147 -17.64 5.08 -17.51
N GLY A 148 -17.72 5.07 -16.17
CA GLY A 148 -17.99 3.86 -15.41
C GLY A 148 -19.45 3.58 -15.10
N GLY A 149 -20.43 4.36 -15.57
CA GLY A 149 -21.85 4.12 -15.23
C GLY A 149 -22.20 4.25 -13.74
N PHE A 150 -21.21 4.53 -12.88
CA PHE A 150 -21.27 4.67 -11.41
C PHE A 150 -22.42 5.55 -10.95
N SER A 151 -22.65 6.64 -11.70
CA SER A 151 -23.74 7.57 -11.45
C SER A 151 -25.09 6.83 -11.38
N LYS A 152 -25.39 5.89 -12.25
CA LYS A 152 -26.74 5.27 -12.28
C LYS A 152 -26.98 4.28 -11.14
N SER A 153 -25.96 3.51 -10.72
CA SER A 153 -26.11 2.50 -9.66
C SER A 153 -26.07 3.09 -8.25
N MET A 154 -25.29 4.16 -8.01
CA MET A 154 -25.26 4.86 -6.72
C MET A 154 -26.32 5.97 -6.59
N LEU A 155 -26.92 6.42 -7.72
CA LEU A 155 -28.10 7.29 -7.71
C LEU A 155 -29.42 6.54 -7.51
N ALA A 156 -29.42 5.20 -7.62
CA ALA A 156 -30.55 4.41 -7.14
C ALA A 156 -30.62 4.58 -5.61
N PRO A 157 -31.81 4.84 -5.03
CA PRO A 157 -31.94 4.95 -3.58
C PRO A 157 -31.47 3.63 -2.95
N CYS A 158 -30.33 3.66 -2.25
CA CYS A 158 -29.90 2.53 -1.44
C CYS A 158 -30.97 2.27 -0.39
N LYS A 159 -31.60 1.10 -0.47
CA LYS A 159 -32.34 0.54 0.67
C LYS A 159 -31.29 0.33 1.76
N PRO A 160 -31.47 0.83 2.99
CA PRO A 160 -30.44 0.71 4.01
C PRO A 160 -30.14 -0.77 4.23
N ALA A 161 -28.94 -1.17 3.85
CA ALA A 161 -28.38 -2.43 4.30
C ALA A 161 -28.07 -2.21 5.78
N THR A 162 -28.97 -2.65 6.65
CA THR A 162 -28.71 -2.75 8.08
C THR A 162 -27.63 -3.82 8.27
N ILE A 163 -26.37 -3.46 8.03
CA ILE A 163 -25.24 -4.19 8.57
C ILE A 163 -25.27 -3.86 10.05
N VAL A 164 -25.81 -4.78 10.85
CA VAL A 164 -25.69 -4.73 12.31
C VAL A 164 -24.22 -4.97 12.62
N ILE A 165 -23.42 -3.92 12.59
CA ILE A 165 -22.13 -3.92 13.26
C ILE A 165 -22.46 -3.79 14.75
N ASP A 166 -22.29 -4.89 15.47
CA ASP A 166 -22.37 -4.93 16.93
C ASP A 166 -21.49 -3.79 17.47
N THR A 167 -22.16 -2.79 18.07
CA THR A 167 -21.63 -1.48 18.47
C THR A 167 -20.62 -1.58 19.63
N LYS A 168 -20.09 -2.77 19.91
CA LYS A 168 -19.07 -3.00 20.93
C LYS A 168 -17.66 -2.63 20.50
N ILE A 169 -17.33 -2.61 19.21
CA ILE A 169 -15.94 -2.39 18.77
C ILE A 169 -15.57 -0.89 18.73
N SER A 170 -16.55 0.00 18.50
CA SER A 170 -16.32 1.46 18.43
C SER A 170 -15.90 2.09 19.77
N ARG A 171 -16.01 1.39 20.90
CA ARG A 171 -15.65 1.93 22.22
C ARG A 171 -14.17 1.77 22.59
N TYR A 172 -13.38 1.06 21.79
CA TYR A 172 -11.96 0.81 22.10
C TYR A 172 -10.99 1.85 21.50
N PHE A 173 -11.43 2.69 20.55
CA PHE A 173 -10.55 3.62 19.84
C PHE A 173 -10.53 5.06 20.39
N THR A 174 -11.40 5.43 21.34
CA THR A 174 -11.51 6.83 21.81
C THR A 174 -11.02 7.07 23.25
N THR A 175 -10.30 6.13 23.86
CA THR A 175 -9.78 6.35 25.23
C THR A 175 -8.30 6.04 25.33
N HIS A 176 -7.47 6.94 24.79
CA HIS A 176 -6.15 7.27 25.35
C HIS A 176 -5.81 8.72 24.96
N PRO A 177 -6.07 9.72 25.82
CA PRO A 177 -5.35 10.98 25.74
C PRO A 177 -3.89 10.76 26.16
N ALA A 178 -2.99 11.47 25.48
CA ALA A 178 -1.58 11.61 25.82
C ALA A 178 -1.36 12.21 27.21
#